data_AF-A0A1U9LJR2-F1
#
_entry.id   AF-A0A1U9LJR2-F1
#
_cell.length_a   1.000
_cell.length_b   1.000
_cell.length_c   1.000
_cell.angle_alpha   90.00
_cell.angle_beta   90.00
_cell.angle_gamma   90.00
#
_symmetry.space_group_name_H-M   'P 1'
#
loop_
_entity.id
_entity.type
_entity.pdbx_description
1 polymer ?
#
loop_
_entity_poly.entity_id
_entity_poly.type
_entity_poly.pdbx_seq_one_letter_code
_entity_poly.pdbx_strand_id
1 'polypeptide(L)'
;MSNIDAKQTPTTEGEKKKRGVFGWDPVKLYQNYSTSELVKMKQEIEAKPENLNPQHLEGTSIYIYTKSARKKLDALSWAISYHLADKKAETRT
;
A
#
# COMPACT_ATOMS: atom_id res chain seq x y z
N MET A 1 13.21 -30.63 -24.61
CA MET A 1 11.82 -30.15 -24.71
C MET A 1 11.23 -30.19 -23.31
N SER A 2 11.12 -29.04 -22.62
CA SER A 2 9.87 -28.29 -22.38
C SER A 2 8.94 -29.01 -21.38
N ASN A 3 9.02 -28.74 -20.07
CA ASN A 3 8.51 -27.59 -19.30
C ASN A 3 7.02 -27.70 -18.89
N ILE A 4 6.78 -27.27 -17.64
CA ILE A 4 5.52 -26.90 -16.97
C ILE A 4 4.87 -28.00 -16.12
N ASP A 5 5.52 -28.36 -15.01
CA ASP A 5 4.81 -28.72 -13.78
C ASP A 5 4.16 -27.45 -13.22
N ALA A 6 2.87 -27.28 -13.54
CA ALA A 6 2.02 -26.28 -12.94
C ALA A 6 1.92 -26.53 -11.43
N LYS A 7 2.79 -25.86 -10.65
CA LYS A 7 2.60 -25.73 -9.20
C LYS A 7 1.35 -24.88 -8.97
N GLN A 8 0.25 -25.60 -8.83
CA GLN A 8 -1.04 -25.15 -8.34
C GLN A 8 -0.80 -24.53 -6.94
N THR A 9 -0.71 -23.20 -6.88
CA THR A 9 -0.69 -22.48 -5.61
C THR A 9 -2.09 -22.56 -4.99
N PRO A 10 -2.25 -23.09 -3.78
CA PRO A 10 -3.55 -23.19 -3.14
C PRO A 10 -4.06 -21.78 -2.82
N THR A 11 -5.22 -21.47 -3.37
CA THR A 11 -6.07 -20.35 -2.99
C THR A 11 -6.55 -20.58 -1.56
N THR A 12 -5.74 -20.20 -0.56
CA THR A 12 -6.20 -20.18 0.83
C THR A 12 -6.90 -18.85 1.06
N GLU A 13 -8.23 -18.92 1.22
CA GLU A 13 -9.07 -17.86 1.75
C GLU A 13 -8.41 -17.31 3.02
N GLY A 14 -7.79 -16.15 2.89
CA GLY A 14 -6.87 -15.61 3.88
C GLY A 14 -7.61 -15.23 5.15
N GLU A 15 -7.46 -16.06 6.17
CA GLU A 15 -7.46 -15.65 7.57
C GLU A 15 -6.86 -14.24 7.65
N LYS A 16 -7.66 -13.23 8.03
CA LYS A 16 -7.21 -11.83 8.10
C LYS A 16 -6.09 -11.74 9.14
N LYS A 17 -4.85 -12.07 8.76
CA LYS A 17 -3.66 -11.80 9.57
C LYS A 17 -3.76 -10.35 9.96
N LYS A 18 -3.83 -10.08 11.27
CA LYS A 18 -3.83 -8.72 11.79
C LYS A 18 -2.61 -8.03 11.19
N ARG A 19 -2.85 -7.10 10.27
CA ARG A 19 -1.79 -6.38 9.56
C ARG A 19 -0.86 -5.81 10.61
N GLY A 20 0.42 -6.16 10.54
CA GLY A 20 1.44 -5.51 11.35
C GLY A 20 1.45 -4.06 10.90
N VAL A 21 0.75 -3.19 11.63
CA VAL A 21 0.63 -1.79 11.17
C VAL A 21 1.97 -1.08 11.38
N PHE A 22 2.87 -1.60 12.22
CA PHE A 22 4.21 -1.09 12.49
C PHE A 22 4.28 0.43 12.72
N GLY A 23 3.20 1.06 13.19
CA GLY A 23 3.10 2.52 13.29
C GLY A 23 3.10 3.26 11.95
N TRP A 24 2.82 2.58 10.84
CA TRP A 24 2.94 3.06 9.45
C TRP A 24 4.38 3.46 9.08
N ASP A 25 5.36 2.72 9.59
CA ASP A 25 6.75 2.86 9.19
C ASP A 25 6.93 2.48 7.71
N PRO A 26 7.34 3.42 6.84
CA PRO A 26 7.43 3.19 5.41
C PRO A 26 8.50 2.15 5.02
N VAL A 27 9.58 2.02 5.79
CA VAL A 27 10.65 1.03 5.54
C VAL A 27 10.13 -0.37 5.85
N LYS A 28 9.45 -0.52 6.99
CA LYS A 28 8.83 -1.82 7.35
C LYS A 28 7.74 -2.21 6.36
N LEU A 29 6.95 -1.25 5.87
CA LEU A 29 5.96 -1.50 4.84
C LEU A 29 6.60 -1.99 3.54
N TYR A 30 7.68 -1.33 3.09
CA TYR A 30 8.44 -1.75 1.92
C TYR A 30 9.02 -3.18 2.07
N GLN A 31 9.60 -3.50 3.23
CA GLN A 31 10.22 -4.82 3.48
C GLN A 31 9.23 -5.97 3.61
N ASN A 32 8.03 -5.72 4.13
CA ASN A 32 7.09 -6.78 4.53
C ASN A 32 5.92 -6.99 3.57
N TYR A 33 5.69 -6.06 2.63
CA TYR A 33 4.56 -6.14 1.71
C TYR A 33 5.01 -5.92 0.26
N SER A 34 4.35 -6.64 -0.64
CA SER A 34 4.52 -6.46 -2.08
C SER A 34 3.89 -5.15 -2.57
N THR A 35 4.30 -4.68 -3.76
CA THR A 35 3.75 -3.46 -4.37
C THR A 35 2.22 -3.52 -4.51
N SER A 36 1.66 -4.68 -4.91
CA SER A 36 0.21 -4.84 -5.11
C SER A 36 -0.56 -4.77 -3.79
N GLU A 37 -0.03 -5.37 -2.73
CA GLU A 37 -0.62 -5.27 -1.38
C GLU A 37 -0.62 -3.83 -0.89
N LEU A 38 0.50 -3.11 -1.05
CA LEU A 38 0.60 -1.71 -0.65
C LEU A 38 -0.39 -0.81 -1.41
N VAL A 39 -0.56 -1.04 -2.72
CA VAL A 39 -1.57 -0.34 -3.53
C VAL A 39 -2.99 -0.64 -3.03
N LYS A 40 -3.30 -1.90 -2.73
CA LYS A 40 -4.61 -2.28 -2.17
C LYS A 40 -4.85 -1.60 -0.83
N MET A 41 -3.86 -1.54 0.04
CA MET A 41 -3.96 -0.82 1.32
C MET A 41 -4.20 0.67 1.12
N LYS A 42 -3.56 1.29 0.13
CA LYS A 42 -3.78 2.70 -0.23
C LYS A 42 -5.23 2.92 -0.67
N GLN A 43 -5.73 2.10 -1.59
CA GLN A 43 -7.11 2.16 -2.06
C GLN A 43 -8.13 1.96 -0.93
N GLU A 44 -7.87 1.03 0.00
CA GLU A 44 -8.74 0.82 1.16
C GLU A 44 -8.83 2.05 2.07
N ILE A 45 -7.74 2.82 2.23
CA ILE A 45 -7.74 4.07 3.00
C ILE A 45 -8.49 5.16 2.24
N GLU A 46 -8.29 5.28 0.93
CA GLU A 46 -8.93 6.29 0.09
C GLU A 46 -10.45 6.06 -0.04
N ALA A 47 -10.90 4.81 -0.05
CA ALA A 47 -12.31 4.45 -0.18
C ALA A 47 -13.15 4.71 1.09
N LYS A 48 -12.50 4.94 2.23
CA LYS A 48 -13.11 5.09 3.53
C LYS A 48 -13.55 6.55 3.76
N PRO A 49 -14.86 6.85 3.89
CA PRO A 49 -15.33 8.22 4.08
C PRO A 49 -14.81 8.83 5.39
N GLU A 50 -14.53 8.02 6.42
CA GLU A 50 -13.94 8.50 7.68
C GLU A 50 -12.53 9.10 7.54
N ASN A 51 -11.86 8.83 6.42
CA ASN A 51 -10.54 9.38 6.13
C ASN A 51 -10.60 10.71 5.38
N LEU A 52 -11.77 11.12 4.89
CA LEU A 52 -11.97 12.42 4.26
C LEU A 52 -11.96 13.53 5.30
N ASN A 53 -11.43 14.69 4.94
CA ASN A 53 -11.39 15.85 5.81
C ASN A 53 -12.66 16.70 5.63
N PRO A 54 -13.51 16.87 6.65
CA PRO A 54 -14.71 17.71 6.55
C PRO A 54 -14.37 19.17 6.21
N GLN A 55 -13.28 19.69 6.76
CA GLN A 55 -12.83 21.07 6.51
C GLN A 55 -12.47 21.32 5.03
N HIS A 56 -12.12 20.26 4.29
CA HIS A 56 -11.91 20.39 2.85
C HIS A 56 -13.22 20.58 2.11
N LEU A 57 -14.27 19.86 2.50
CA LEU A 57 -15.61 19.99 1.92
C LEU A 57 -16.23 21.37 2.23
N GLU A 58 -15.89 21.93 3.38
CA GLU A 58 -16.27 23.29 3.79
C GLU A 58 -15.42 24.40 3.13
N GLY A 59 -14.40 24.03 2.32
CA GLY A 59 -13.52 24.99 1.65
C GLY A 59 -12.51 25.69 2.58
N THR A 60 -12.41 25.27 3.84
CA THR A 60 -11.51 25.87 4.84
C THR A 60 -10.14 25.18 4.92
N SER A 61 -9.97 24.04 4.24
CA SER A 61 -8.70 23.31 4.17
C SER A 61 -8.36 22.84 2.75
N ILE A 62 -7.08 22.91 2.39
CA ILE A 62 -6.56 22.34 1.13
C ILE A 62 -6.40 20.81 1.18
N TYR A 63 -6.46 20.21 2.37
CA TYR A 63 -6.16 18.79 2.54
C TYR A 63 -7.41 17.93 2.40
N ILE A 64 -7.48 17.15 1.31
CA ILE A 64 -8.59 16.23 1.00
C ILE A 64 -8.82 15.21 2.12
N TYR A 65 -7.74 14.66 2.68
CA TYR A 65 -7.80 13.63 3.71
C TYR A 65 -7.41 14.18 5.09
N THR A 66 -7.93 13.53 6.14
CA THR A 66 -7.55 13.84 7.53
C THR A 66 -6.04 13.69 7.74
N LYS A 67 -5.50 14.37 8.76
CA LYS A 67 -4.07 14.27 9.11
C LYS A 67 -3.61 12.84 9.34
N SER A 68 -4.46 12.01 9.96
CA SER A 68 -4.16 10.59 10.21
C SER A 68 -4.10 9.80 8.91
N ALA A 69 -5.08 9.97 8.03
CA ALA A 69 -5.11 9.29 6.74
C ALA A 69 -3.93 9.68 5.85
N ARG A 70 -3.59 10.98 5.77
CA ARG A 70 -2.43 11.45 4.99
C ARG A 70 -1.13 10.78 5.40
N LYS A 71 -0.83 10.71 6.71
CA LYS A 71 0.38 10.02 7.20
C LYS A 71 0.49 8.58 6.70
N LYS A 72 -0.63 7.86 6.66
CA LYS A 72 -0.67 6.47 6.17
C LYS A 72 -0.46 6.40 4.66
N LEU A 73 -1.14 7.28 3.92
CA LEU A 73 -1.01 7.37 2.45
C LEU A 73 0.41 7.77 2.03
N ASP A 74 1.06 8.66 2.77
CA ASP A 74 2.44 9.09 2.53
C ASP A 74 3.40 7.91 2.75
N ALA A 75 3.25 7.16 3.84
CA ALA A 75 4.07 6.00 4.12
C ALA A 75 3.91 4.89 3.07
N LEU A 76 2.67 4.61 2.65
CA LEU A 76 2.37 3.67 1.59
C LEU A 76 2.95 4.13 0.24
N SER A 77 2.80 5.41 -0.09
CA SER A 77 3.30 5.96 -1.35
C SER A 77 4.82 5.89 -1.40
N TRP A 78 5.52 6.20 -0.30
CA TRP A 78 6.96 6.02 -0.19
C TRP A 78 7.39 4.57 -0.47
N ALA A 79 6.76 3.60 0.21
CA ALA A 79 7.10 2.19 0.07
C ALA A 79 6.87 1.68 -1.36
N ILE A 80 5.78 2.10 -2.01
CA ILE A 80 5.50 1.80 -3.41
C ILE A 80 6.56 2.42 -4.32
N SER A 81 6.92 3.69 -4.12
CA SER A 81 7.92 4.37 -4.93
C SER A 81 9.29 3.68 -4.89
N TYR A 82 9.72 3.19 -3.73
CA TYR A 82 10.99 2.46 -3.61
C TYR A 82 10.95 1.11 -4.29
N HIS A 83 9.87 0.34 -4.14
CA HIS A 83 9.68 -0.89 -4.92
C HIS A 83 9.78 -0.67 -6.43
N LEU A 84 9.23 0.44 -6.94
CA LEU A 84 9.31 0.79 -8.36
C LEU A 84 10.72 1.25 -8.77
N ALA A 85 11.43 1.96 -7.89
CA ALA A 85 12.80 2.39 -8.13
C ALA A 85 13.76 1.20 -8.20
N ASP A 86 13.65 0.23 -7.29
CA ASP A 86 14.50 -0.95 -7.26
C ASP A 86 14.27 -1.84 -8.48
N LYS A 87 13.02 -2.10 -8.84
CA LYS A 87 12.68 -2.81 -10.09
C LYS A 87 13.29 -2.15 -11.31
N LYS A 88 13.26 -0.81 -11.36
CA LYS A 88 13.87 -0.05 -12.45
C LYS A 88 15.40 -0.19 -12.44
N ALA A 89 16.04 -0.24 -11.28
CA ALA A 89 17.47 -0.47 -11.16
C ALA A 89 17.87 -1.89 -11.61
N GLU A 90 17.11 -2.91 -11.23
CA GLU A 90 17.32 -4.31 -11.66
C GLU A 90 17.21 -4.48 -13.18
N THR A 91 16.28 -3.77 -13.84
CA THR A 91 16.14 -3.84 -15.31
C THR A 91 17.24 -3.11 -16.09
N ARG A 92 18.08 -2.33 -15.42
CA ARG A 92 19.16 -1.52 -16.05
C ARG A 92 20.52 -2.22 -16.02
N THR A 93 20.65 -3.31 -15.26
CA THR A 93 21.82 -4.19 -15.21
C THR A 93 21.67 -5.34 -16.18
#